data_AF-A0A6M8WAJ4-F1
#
_entry.id   AF-A0A6M8WAJ4-F1
#
_cell.length_a   1.000
_cell.length_b   1.000
_cell.length_c   1.000
_cell.angle_alpha   90.00
_cell.angle_beta   90.00
_cell.angle_gamma   90.00
#
_symmetry.space_group_name_H-M   'P 1'
#
loop_
_entity.id
_entity.type
_entity.pdbx_description
1 polymer ?
#
loop_
_entity_poly.entity_id
_entity_poly.type
_entity_poly.pdbx_seq_one_letter_code
_entity_poly.pdbx_strand_id
1 'polypeptide(L)'
;MRRAMNTATTTLAAAALIGAAALAGCTRNESVGQSGGRINPYASTRGDAVSTAASMPAMLEYSDQVAEALTRRLSNIPRIANAPTRVIVELGAIENQTDTPRSDFELIQRRLRSKLINSDIAAANMKFVESVQAMDAEARRVRGGETDPLQRDYGGGQTDRYDPANTYVLRGAFFESKRSDTRRYFFEFNMTNLQDREIVFNEAFDLAQQR
;
A
#
# COMPACT_ATOMS: atom_id res chain seq x y z
N MET A 1 73.32 63.93 12.45
CA MET A 1 71.99 64.39 11.97
C MET A 1 71.19 63.13 11.62
N ARG A 2 70.40 62.57 12.55
CA ARG A 2 68.97 62.82 12.82
C ARG A 2 68.01 62.47 11.65
N ARG A 3 67.11 61.52 11.95
CA ARG A 3 65.78 61.19 11.35
C ARG A 3 65.80 60.35 10.07
N ALA A 4 64.90 59.40 9.81
CA ALA A 4 63.73 58.82 10.49
C ALA A 4 63.54 57.40 9.87
N MET A 5 63.27 56.32 10.63
CA MET A 5 61.94 55.89 11.11
C MET A 5 60.86 55.97 10.02
N ASN A 6 60.42 54.81 9.51
CA ASN A 6 59.06 54.58 9.03
C ASN A 6 58.74 53.08 9.12
N THR A 7 58.24 52.73 10.30
CA THR A 7 57.38 51.59 10.60
C THR A 7 55.97 51.86 10.06
N ALA A 8 55.23 50.77 9.82
CA ALA A 8 53.77 50.67 9.72
C ALA A 8 53.10 50.92 8.36
N THR A 9 52.64 49.83 7.75
CA THR A 9 51.30 49.73 7.14
C THR A 9 50.84 48.27 7.16
N THR A 10 50.51 47.83 8.37
CA THR A 10 49.71 46.63 8.65
C THR A 10 48.22 46.95 8.42
N THR A 11 47.48 45.96 7.94
CA THR A 11 46.03 45.74 8.16
C THR A 11 45.03 46.76 7.60
N LEU A 12 44.56 46.55 6.37
CA LEU A 12 43.30 47.10 5.85
C LEU A 12 42.70 46.16 4.80
N ALA A 13 42.33 44.93 5.21
CA ALA A 13 41.70 43.95 4.31
C ALA A 13 40.72 42.99 5.00
N ALA A 14 40.08 43.38 6.13
CA ALA A 14 39.28 42.45 6.92
C ALA A 14 37.97 43.04 7.48
N ALA A 15 37.24 43.86 6.70
CA ALA A 15 35.97 44.45 7.16
C ALA A 15 34.82 44.44 6.14
N ALA A 16 34.93 43.73 5.00
CA ALA A 16 33.90 43.77 3.95
C ALA A 16 33.26 42.40 3.60
N LEU A 17 33.54 41.33 4.35
CA LEU A 17 33.08 39.96 4.01
C LEU A 17 32.17 39.30 5.07
N ILE A 18 31.66 40.05 6.05
CA ILE A 18 30.79 39.53 7.14
C ILE A 18 29.31 39.97 6.96
N GLY A 19 28.99 40.78 5.95
CA GLY A 19 27.64 41.35 5.76
C GLY A 19 26.66 40.54 4.90
N ALA A 20 27.10 39.50 4.19
CA ALA A 20 26.25 38.80 3.20
C ALA A 20 25.67 37.45 3.67
N ALA A 21 26.01 36.98 4.87
CA ALA A 21 25.54 35.68 5.38
C ALA A 21 24.21 35.75 6.18
N ALA A 22 23.67 36.95 6.43
CA ALA A 22 22.49 37.13 7.28
C ALA A 22 21.14 37.13 6.55
N LEU A 23 21.12 36.98 5.21
CA LEU A 23 19.88 36.94 4.41
C LEU A 23 19.54 35.55 3.83
N ALA A 24 20.33 34.52 4.14
CA ALA A 24 20.07 33.14 3.70
C ALA A 24 19.49 32.24 4.80
N GLY A 25 19.00 32.83 5.90
CA GLY A 25 18.42 32.10 7.03
C GLY A 25 16.91 32.19 7.06
N CYS A 26 16.24 31.03 7.03
CA CYS A 26 14.80 30.80 7.15
C CYS A 26 13.98 30.86 5.85
N THR A 27 14.36 30.12 4.80
CA THR A 27 13.31 29.42 4.04
C THR A 27 12.70 28.40 5.00
N ARG A 28 11.67 28.83 5.73
CA ARG A 28 10.81 27.96 6.50
C ARG A 28 10.43 26.82 5.57
N ASN A 29 10.83 25.62 5.95
CA ASN A 29 10.28 24.37 5.51
C ASN A 29 8.75 24.56 5.54
N GLU A 30 8.16 24.93 4.40
CA GLU A 30 6.74 25.20 4.29
C GLU A 30 6.07 23.93 4.76
N SER A 31 5.29 24.04 5.84
CA SER A 31 4.52 22.91 6.33
C SER A 31 3.78 22.36 5.14
N VAL A 32 4.03 21.08 4.81
CA VAL A 32 3.35 20.34 3.75
C VAL A 32 1.89 20.13 4.20
N GLY A 33 1.16 21.23 4.17
CA GLY A 33 -0.26 21.39 4.41
C GLY A 33 -0.70 22.29 3.28
N GLN A 34 -0.81 21.70 2.09
CA GLN A 34 -1.42 22.36 0.94
C GLN A 34 -2.77 22.93 1.38
N SER A 35 -3.02 24.18 1.00
CA SER A 35 -4.19 24.97 1.33
C SER A 35 -5.48 24.14 1.41
N GLY A 36 -6.13 24.09 2.59
CA GLY A 36 -7.46 23.48 2.76
C GLY A 36 -7.56 22.30 3.73
N GLY A 37 -6.54 22.00 4.54
CA GLY A 37 -6.60 20.93 5.55
C GLY A 37 -6.55 19.51 4.97
N ARG A 38 -6.27 19.37 3.67
CA ARG A 38 -6.07 18.09 2.99
C ARG A 38 -4.58 17.82 2.91
N ILE A 39 -4.13 16.70 3.47
CA ILE A 39 -2.74 16.25 3.42
C ILE A 39 -2.61 15.27 2.25
N ASN A 40 -1.58 15.46 1.42
CA ASN A 40 -1.27 14.50 0.36
C ASN A 40 -0.82 13.17 1.02
N PRO A 41 -1.52 12.05 0.78
CA PRO A 41 -1.18 10.77 1.42
C PRO A 41 0.19 10.21 1.00
N TYR A 42 0.77 10.70 -0.11
CA TYR A 42 2.11 10.32 -0.57
C TYR A 42 3.20 11.29 -0.15
N ALA A 43 2.87 12.35 0.60
CA ALA A 43 3.89 13.23 1.14
C ALA A 43 4.38 12.68 2.48
N SER A 44 5.70 12.59 2.62
CA SER A 44 6.32 12.28 3.91
C SER A 44 5.97 13.36 4.93
N THR A 45 5.49 12.94 6.10
CA THR A 45 5.23 13.84 7.22
C THR A 45 6.45 13.96 8.12
N ARG A 46 6.43 14.96 9.03
CA ARG A 46 7.47 15.06 10.08
C ARG A 46 7.50 13.83 10.99
N GLY A 47 6.36 13.15 11.18
CA GLY A 47 6.30 11.90 11.94
C GLY A 47 7.04 10.76 11.24
N ASP A 48 6.90 10.67 9.92
CA ASP A 48 7.59 9.64 9.12
C ASP A 48 9.11 9.80 9.14
N ALA A 49 9.62 11.04 9.17
CA ALA A 49 11.05 11.33 9.22
C ALA A 49 11.72 10.87 10.52
N VAL A 50 10.97 10.81 11.62
CA VAL A 50 11.49 10.43 12.94
C VAL A 50 11.20 8.96 13.26
N SER A 51 10.21 8.35 12.59
CA SER A 51 9.82 6.96 12.79
C SER A 51 10.90 5.96 12.36
N THR A 52 10.99 4.85 13.09
CA THR A 52 11.81 3.68 12.71
C THR A 52 11.02 2.64 11.92
N ALA A 53 9.72 2.87 11.70
CA ALA A 53 8.85 2.00 10.90
C ALA A 53 8.97 2.31 9.40
N ALA A 54 8.31 1.51 8.56
CA ALA A 54 8.21 1.76 7.12
C ALA A 54 7.61 3.14 6.85
N SER A 55 8.07 3.80 5.77
CA SER A 55 7.47 5.07 5.35
C SER A 55 6.09 4.78 4.76
N MET A 56 5.04 5.35 5.35
CA MET A 56 3.67 5.14 4.88
C MET A 56 3.48 5.55 3.40
N PRO A 57 3.97 6.72 2.94
CA PRO A 57 3.96 7.06 1.52
C PRO A 57 4.57 5.99 0.61
N ALA A 58 5.73 5.46 0.98
CA ALA A 58 6.42 4.44 0.19
C ALA A 58 5.62 3.13 0.15
N MET A 59 5.00 2.73 1.26
CA MET A 59 4.13 1.56 1.30
C MET A 59 2.87 1.75 0.44
N LEU A 60 2.27 2.94 0.44
CA LEU A 60 1.10 3.24 -0.38
C LEU A 60 1.43 3.21 -1.87
N GLU A 61 2.51 3.87 -2.28
CA GLU A 61 3.00 3.82 -3.66
C GLU A 61 3.33 2.40 -4.09
N TYR A 62 4.03 1.67 -3.23
CA TYR A 62 4.37 0.28 -3.49
C TYR A 62 3.12 -0.61 -3.63
N SER A 63 2.10 -0.42 -2.79
CA SER A 63 0.84 -1.15 -2.90
C SER A 63 0.12 -0.90 -4.23
N ASP A 64 0.23 0.31 -4.78
CA ASP A 64 -0.32 0.64 -6.10
C ASP A 64 0.45 -0.11 -7.20
N GLN A 65 1.78 -0.11 -7.13
CA GLN A 65 2.64 -0.82 -8.09
C GLN A 65 2.40 -2.34 -8.04
N VAL A 66 2.27 -2.91 -6.84
CA VAL A 66 1.97 -4.32 -6.62
C VAL A 66 0.59 -4.67 -7.18
N ALA A 67 -0.44 -3.84 -6.96
CA ALA A 67 -1.77 -4.10 -7.52
C ALA A 67 -1.74 -4.14 -9.06
N GLU A 68 -1.04 -3.20 -9.69
CA GLU A 68 -0.92 -3.12 -11.14
C GLU A 68 -0.12 -4.30 -11.70
N ALA A 69 1.00 -4.64 -11.07
CA ALA A 69 1.81 -5.79 -11.47
C ALA A 69 1.03 -7.10 -11.30
N LEU A 70 0.37 -7.29 -10.15
CA LEU A 70 -0.43 -8.47 -9.84
C LEU A 70 -1.58 -8.63 -10.83
N THR A 71 -2.37 -7.59 -11.11
CA THR A 71 -3.47 -7.68 -12.09
C THR A 71 -2.98 -8.07 -13.48
N ARG A 72 -1.88 -7.49 -13.96
CA ARG A 72 -1.27 -7.89 -15.25
C ARG A 72 -0.83 -9.34 -15.25
N ARG A 73 -0.17 -9.79 -14.18
CA ARG A 73 0.32 -11.18 -14.06
C ARG A 73 -0.83 -12.18 -14.02
N LEU A 74 -1.86 -11.90 -13.21
CA LEU A 74 -3.05 -12.75 -13.11
C LEU A 74 -3.78 -12.87 -14.45
N SER A 75 -3.96 -11.78 -15.19
CA SER A 75 -4.61 -11.82 -16.50
C SER A 75 -3.84 -12.60 -17.57
N ASN A 76 -2.55 -12.86 -17.36
CA ASN A 76 -1.71 -13.64 -18.28
C ASN A 76 -1.64 -15.13 -17.94
N ILE A 77 -2.27 -15.58 -16.85
CA ILE A 77 -2.30 -16.99 -16.50
C ILE A 77 -3.11 -17.75 -17.55
N PRO A 78 -2.56 -18.80 -18.21
CA PRO A 78 -3.25 -19.45 -19.33
C PRO A 78 -4.67 -19.95 -19.01
N ARG A 79 -4.91 -20.44 -17.79
CA ARG A 79 -6.25 -20.87 -17.34
C ARG A 79 -7.25 -19.73 -17.18
N ILE A 80 -6.78 -18.51 -16.95
CA ILE A 80 -7.61 -17.31 -16.82
C ILE A 80 -7.79 -16.65 -18.20
N ALA A 81 -6.67 -16.45 -18.91
CA ALA A 81 -6.65 -15.78 -20.21
C ALA A 81 -7.47 -16.52 -21.27
N ASN A 82 -7.47 -17.87 -21.24
CA ASN A 82 -8.18 -18.70 -22.22
C ASN A 82 -9.53 -19.22 -21.69
N ALA A 83 -9.99 -18.75 -20.54
CA ALA A 83 -11.30 -19.16 -20.02
C ALA A 83 -12.43 -18.65 -20.94
N PRO A 84 -13.45 -19.47 -21.24
CA PRO A 84 -14.57 -19.05 -22.08
C PRO A 84 -15.45 -17.98 -21.41
N THR A 85 -15.40 -17.90 -20.08
CA THR A 85 -16.12 -16.94 -19.25
C THR A 85 -15.18 -16.35 -18.19
N ARG A 86 -15.59 -15.22 -17.58
CA ARG A 86 -14.81 -14.62 -16.49
C ARG A 86 -14.68 -15.61 -15.34
N VAL A 87 -13.45 -15.80 -14.87
CA VAL A 87 -13.18 -16.60 -13.68
C VAL A 87 -13.56 -15.83 -12.42
N ILE A 88 -13.94 -16.55 -11.39
CA ILE A 88 -14.26 -15.96 -10.09
C ILE A 88 -13.00 -16.00 -9.24
N VAL A 89 -12.61 -14.85 -8.69
CA VAL A 89 -11.47 -14.75 -7.79
C VAL A 89 -11.96 -14.32 -6.42
N GLU A 90 -11.99 -15.25 -5.48
CA GLU A 90 -12.26 -14.97 -4.08
C GLU A 90 -11.03 -14.31 -3.44
N LEU A 91 -11.21 -13.09 -2.93
CA LEU A 91 -10.18 -12.38 -2.19
C LEU A 91 -10.06 -12.98 -0.79
N GLY A 92 -8.99 -13.72 -0.57
CA GLY A 92 -8.63 -14.27 0.73
C GLY A 92 -8.11 -13.22 1.71
N ALA A 93 -7.69 -13.70 2.88
CA ALA A 93 -6.95 -12.89 3.83
C ALA A 93 -5.59 -12.52 3.23
N ILE A 94 -5.13 -11.31 3.60
CA ILE A 94 -3.74 -10.92 3.43
C ILE A 94 -3.18 -10.87 4.84
N GLU A 95 -2.23 -11.73 5.15
CA GLU A 95 -1.67 -11.86 6.49
C GLU A 95 -0.56 -10.84 6.71
N ASN A 96 -0.57 -10.17 7.86
CA ASN A 96 0.54 -9.31 8.27
C ASN A 96 1.57 -10.13 9.05
N GLN A 97 2.72 -10.38 8.44
CA GLN A 97 3.89 -11.01 9.05
C GLN A 97 5.04 -10.01 9.24
N THR A 98 4.70 -8.75 9.52
CA THR A 98 5.64 -7.65 9.73
C THR A 98 5.46 -6.99 11.09
N ASP A 99 6.38 -6.10 11.47
CA ASP A 99 6.22 -5.24 12.66
C ASP A 99 5.32 -4.02 12.37
N THR A 100 4.75 -3.90 11.17
CA THR A 100 3.91 -2.78 10.77
C THR A 100 2.64 -2.74 11.63
N PRO A 101 2.26 -1.57 12.17
CA PRO A 101 1.03 -1.43 12.94
C PRO A 101 -0.20 -1.95 12.19
N ARG A 102 -1.12 -2.58 12.92
CA ARG A 102 -2.32 -3.19 12.33
C ARG A 102 -3.16 -2.18 11.54
N SER A 103 -3.34 -0.96 12.04
CA SER A 103 -4.08 0.11 11.35
C SER A 103 -3.50 0.45 9.98
N ASP A 104 -2.16 0.48 9.91
CA ASP A 104 -1.39 0.86 8.74
C ASP A 104 -1.47 -0.24 7.68
N PHE A 105 -1.31 -1.49 8.14
CA PHE A 105 -1.49 -2.66 7.30
C PHE A 105 -2.93 -2.76 6.74
N GLU A 106 -3.95 -2.53 7.56
CA GLU A 106 -5.36 -2.55 7.12
C GLU A 106 -5.62 -1.50 6.03
N LEU A 107 -4.98 -0.32 6.12
CA LEU A 107 -5.07 0.70 5.08
C LEU A 107 -4.46 0.22 3.76
N ILE A 108 -3.25 -0.36 3.81
CA ILE A 108 -2.57 -0.92 2.64
C ILE A 108 -3.39 -2.04 2.01
N GLN A 109 -3.91 -2.95 2.83
CA GLN A 109 -4.76 -4.06 2.39
C GLN A 109 -6.02 -3.56 1.67
N ARG A 110 -6.73 -2.59 2.27
CA ARG A 110 -7.93 -1.98 1.66
C ARG A 110 -7.62 -1.31 0.34
N ARG A 111 -6.51 -0.58 0.28
CA ARG A 111 -6.05 0.10 -0.94
C ARG A 111 -5.73 -0.89 -2.05
N LEU A 112 -4.92 -1.91 -1.75
CA LEU A 112 -4.59 -2.99 -2.68
C LEU A 112 -5.87 -3.65 -3.22
N ARG A 113 -6.79 -4.07 -2.35
CA ARG A 113 -8.07 -4.66 -2.76
C ARG A 113 -8.87 -3.74 -3.67
N SER A 114 -9.00 -2.46 -3.30
CA SER A 114 -9.70 -1.47 -4.12
C SER A 114 -9.08 -1.32 -5.51
N LYS A 115 -7.75 -1.32 -5.62
CA LYS A 115 -7.05 -1.25 -6.91
C LYS A 115 -7.22 -2.51 -7.75
N LEU A 116 -7.19 -3.69 -7.13
CA LEU A 116 -7.43 -4.96 -7.82
C LEU A 116 -8.85 -5.02 -8.40
N ILE A 117 -9.86 -4.70 -7.59
CA ILE A 117 -11.27 -4.73 -7.99
C ILE A 117 -11.57 -3.74 -9.11
N ASN A 118 -10.97 -2.55 -9.06
CA ASN A 118 -11.19 -1.48 -10.04
C ASN A 118 -10.22 -1.54 -11.24
N SER A 119 -9.46 -2.62 -11.41
CA SER A 119 -8.55 -2.76 -12.55
C SER A 119 -9.31 -3.19 -13.80
N ASP A 120 -9.27 -2.37 -14.85
CA ASP A 120 -9.88 -2.68 -16.15
C ASP A 120 -9.31 -3.97 -16.77
N ILE A 121 -8.00 -4.19 -16.58
CA ILE A 121 -7.29 -5.39 -17.05
C ILE A 121 -7.85 -6.65 -16.39
N ALA A 122 -8.20 -6.55 -15.11
CA ALA A 122 -8.75 -7.68 -14.37
C ALA A 122 -10.25 -7.86 -14.66
N ALA A 123 -11.02 -6.77 -14.75
CA ALA A 123 -12.46 -6.81 -14.99
C ALA A 123 -12.86 -7.51 -16.32
N ALA A 124 -11.94 -7.54 -17.30
CA ALA A 124 -12.12 -8.24 -18.56
C ALA A 124 -12.24 -9.78 -18.39
N ASN A 125 -11.37 -10.37 -17.58
CA ASN A 125 -11.21 -11.84 -17.48
C ASN A 125 -11.58 -12.40 -16.10
N MET A 126 -11.71 -11.54 -15.09
CA MET A 126 -11.90 -11.93 -13.70
C MET A 126 -13.04 -11.15 -13.06
N LYS A 127 -13.75 -11.80 -12.14
CA LYS A 127 -14.68 -11.15 -11.21
C LYS A 127 -14.19 -11.39 -9.79
N PHE A 128 -13.76 -10.33 -9.12
CA PHE A 128 -13.40 -10.41 -7.71
C PHE A 128 -14.64 -10.46 -6.84
N VAL A 129 -14.64 -11.38 -5.88
CA VAL A 129 -15.70 -11.53 -4.91
C VAL A 129 -15.11 -11.64 -3.50
N GLU A 130 -15.87 -11.19 -2.51
CA GLU A 130 -15.52 -11.39 -1.10
C GLU A 130 -15.76 -12.85 -0.71
N SER A 131 -15.06 -13.30 0.34
CA SER A 131 -15.23 -14.67 0.81
C SER A 131 -16.67 -14.95 1.26
N VAL A 132 -17.15 -16.17 1.00
CA VAL A 132 -18.49 -16.63 1.41
C VAL A 132 -18.69 -16.44 2.92
N GLN A 133 -17.65 -16.65 3.73
CA GLN A 133 -17.71 -16.47 5.18
C GLN A 133 -17.99 -15.00 5.58
N ALA A 134 -17.34 -14.05 4.90
CA ALA A 134 -17.58 -12.63 5.13
C ALA A 134 -19.00 -12.23 4.70
N MET A 135 -19.47 -12.75 3.57
CA MET A 135 -20.82 -12.49 3.08
C MET A 135 -21.90 -13.13 3.95
N ASP A 136 -21.70 -14.35 4.42
CA ASP A 136 -22.63 -15.04 5.32
C ASP A 136 -22.69 -14.36 6.70
N ALA A 137 -21.58 -13.77 7.16
CA ALA A 137 -21.55 -12.97 8.38
C ALA A 137 -22.32 -11.66 8.21
N GLU A 138 -22.15 -10.98 7.06
CA GLU A 138 -22.90 -9.75 6.74
C GLU A 138 -24.40 -10.04 6.58
N ALA A 139 -24.75 -11.08 5.83
CA ALA A 139 -26.13 -11.44 5.59
C ALA A 139 -26.85 -11.86 6.88
N ARG A 140 -26.12 -12.41 7.87
CA ARG A 140 -26.62 -12.64 9.23
C ARG A 140 -26.83 -11.35 10.00
N ARG A 141 -25.94 -10.36 9.87
CA ARG A 141 -26.07 -9.05 10.55
C ARG A 141 -27.25 -8.25 10.02
N VAL A 142 -27.39 -8.17 8.69
CA VAL A 142 -28.51 -7.47 8.03
C VAL A 142 -29.84 -8.09 8.44
N ARG A 143 -29.94 -9.43 8.39
CA ARG A 143 -31.16 -10.16 8.81
C ARG A 143 -31.45 -10.06 10.31
N GLY A 144 -30.42 -10.01 11.16
CA GLY A 144 -30.58 -9.86 12.60
C GLY A 144 -31.07 -8.48 13.06
N GLY A 145 -31.06 -7.48 12.18
CA GLY A 145 -31.58 -6.13 12.45
C GLY A 145 -33.03 -5.90 12.07
N GLU A 146 -33.64 -6.80 11.28
CA GLU A 146 -34.97 -6.62 10.69
C GLU A 146 -35.83 -7.88 10.91
N THR A 147 -36.07 -8.22 12.18
CA THR A 147 -37.08 -9.23 12.52
C THR A 147 -38.48 -8.62 12.40
N ASP A 148 -39.01 -8.56 11.18
CA ASP A 148 -40.46 -8.51 10.97
C ASP A 148 -41.02 -9.91 11.28
N PRO A 149 -41.84 -10.09 12.33
CA PRO A 149 -42.40 -11.39 12.70
C PRO A 149 -43.32 -12.02 11.63
N LEU A 150 -43.69 -11.27 10.59
CA LEU A 150 -44.63 -11.69 9.55
C LEU A 150 -43.95 -12.24 8.29
N GLN A 151 -42.64 -12.10 8.11
CA GLN A 151 -41.94 -12.56 6.91
C GLN A 151 -41.36 -13.97 7.10
N ARG A 152 -42.24 -14.93 7.43
CA ARG A 152 -41.83 -16.28 7.88
C ARG A 152 -41.63 -17.32 6.76
N ASP A 153 -41.74 -16.95 5.47
CA ASP A 153 -41.80 -17.94 4.38
C ASP A 153 -40.97 -17.65 3.11
N TYR A 154 -40.07 -16.65 3.12
CA TYR A 154 -39.15 -16.46 1.99
C TYR A 154 -37.84 -17.23 2.24
N GLY A 155 -37.67 -18.30 1.45
CA GLY A 155 -36.53 -19.23 1.48
C GLY A 155 -35.20 -18.55 1.77
N GLY A 156 -34.52 -19.06 2.79
CA GLY A 156 -33.29 -18.49 3.32
C GLY A 156 -32.27 -18.25 2.20
N GLY A 157 -32.02 -16.98 1.89
CA GLY A 157 -31.05 -16.55 0.90
C GLY A 157 -29.67 -17.06 1.25
N GLN A 158 -29.32 -18.20 0.68
CA GLN A 158 -27.95 -18.68 0.61
C GLN A 158 -27.28 -17.82 -0.46
N THR A 159 -26.12 -17.26 -0.12
CA THR A 159 -25.30 -16.54 -1.10
C THR A 159 -25.04 -17.48 -2.29
N ASP A 160 -25.23 -16.96 -3.52
CA ASP A 160 -25.00 -17.76 -4.72
C ASP A 160 -23.57 -18.30 -4.70
N ARG A 161 -23.45 -19.62 -4.76
CA ARG A 161 -22.15 -20.30 -4.81
C ARG A 161 -21.72 -20.40 -6.26
N TYR A 162 -20.52 -19.92 -6.54
CA TYR A 162 -19.92 -20.06 -7.86
C TYR A 162 -19.46 -21.51 -8.09
N ASP A 163 -19.35 -21.89 -9.36
CA ASP A 163 -18.81 -23.18 -9.75
C ASP A 163 -17.35 -23.31 -9.27
N PRO A 164 -17.01 -24.30 -8.43
CA PRO A 164 -15.66 -24.46 -7.90
C PRO A 164 -14.61 -24.69 -8.98
N ALA A 165 -14.97 -25.21 -10.16
CA ALA A 165 -14.06 -25.39 -11.28
C ALA A 165 -13.48 -24.05 -11.79
N ASN A 166 -14.30 -23.00 -11.73
CA ASN A 166 -14.02 -21.67 -12.24
C ASN A 166 -13.75 -20.65 -11.12
N THR A 167 -13.60 -21.13 -9.89
CA THR A 167 -13.37 -20.30 -8.70
C THR A 167 -11.96 -20.48 -8.19
N TYR A 168 -11.27 -19.38 -7.97
CA TYR A 168 -9.90 -19.32 -7.49
C TYR A 168 -9.84 -18.52 -6.20
N VAL A 169 -9.00 -18.93 -5.26
CA VAL A 169 -8.78 -18.23 -4.01
C VAL A 169 -7.42 -17.55 -4.08
N LEU A 170 -7.41 -16.21 -4.02
CA LEU A 170 -6.19 -15.41 -3.98
C LEU A 170 -5.87 -15.06 -2.53
N ARG A 171 -4.75 -15.55 -2.02
CA ARG A 171 -4.24 -15.27 -0.68
C ARG A 171 -2.97 -14.44 -0.77
N GLY A 172 -2.75 -13.61 0.24
CA GLY A 172 -1.53 -12.82 0.32
C GLY A 172 -0.88 -12.93 1.69
N ALA A 173 0.42 -12.67 1.74
CA ALA A 173 1.15 -12.46 2.97
C ALA A 173 2.12 -11.30 2.78
N PHE A 174 2.20 -10.43 3.79
CA PHE A 174 3.10 -9.29 3.82
C PHE A 174 4.21 -9.57 4.82
N PHE A 175 5.43 -9.57 4.33
CA PHE A 175 6.61 -9.96 5.10
C PHE A 175 7.59 -8.80 5.23
N GLU A 176 8.39 -8.88 6.28
CA GLU A 176 9.46 -7.94 6.57
C GLU A 176 10.74 -8.70 6.90
N SER A 177 11.83 -8.28 6.26
CA SER A 177 13.18 -8.69 6.60
C SER A 177 13.95 -7.48 7.11
N LYS A 178 14.39 -7.55 8.36
CA LYS A 178 15.19 -6.52 9.00
C LYS A 178 16.65 -6.98 9.11
N ARG A 179 17.59 -6.23 8.52
CA ARG A 179 19.02 -6.50 8.64
C ARG A 179 19.77 -5.20 8.90
N SER A 180 20.24 -5.03 10.14
CA SER A 180 20.84 -3.77 10.62
C SER A 180 19.91 -2.58 10.33
N ASP A 181 20.37 -1.56 9.61
CA ASP A 181 19.59 -0.35 9.29
C ASP A 181 18.73 -0.48 8.01
N THR A 182 18.81 -1.62 7.30
CA THR A 182 18.01 -1.86 6.10
C THR A 182 16.79 -2.73 6.44
N ARG A 183 15.61 -2.25 6.02
CA ARG A 183 14.37 -3.03 6.05
C ARG A 183 13.95 -3.34 4.61
N ARG A 184 13.56 -4.59 4.37
CA ARG A 184 12.98 -5.04 3.10
C ARG A 184 11.60 -5.56 3.37
N TYR A 185 10.65 -5.13 2.57
CA TYR A 185 9.27 -5.57 2.64
C TYR A 185 8.97 -6.37 1.38
N PHE A 186 8.17 -7.41 1.49
CA PHE A 186 7.68 -8.09 0.29
C PHE A 186 6.26 -8.59 0.47
N PHE A 187 5.50 -8.58 -0.62
CA PHE A 187 4.19 -9.19 -0.70
C PHE A 187 4.31 -10.50 -1.46
N GLU A 188 3.91 -11.59 -0.83
CA GLU A 188 3.72 -12.86 -1.51
C GLU A 188 2.24 -13.05 -1.81
N PHE A 189 1.92 -13.49 -3.03
CA PHE A 189 0.57 -13.85 -3.42
C PHE A 189 0.52 -15.26 -3.96
N ASN A 190 -0.44 -16.03 -3.48
CA ASN A 190 -0.73 -17.37 -3.93
C ASN A 190 -2.17 -17.43 -4.46
N MET A 191 -2.37 -18.03 -5.62
CA MET A 191 -3.69 -18.33 -6.14
C MET A 191 -3.87 -19.82 -6.33
N THR A 192 -4.95 -20.34 -5.75
CA THR A 192 -5.28 -21.76 -5.77
C THR A 192 -6.67 -21.97 -6.36
N ASN A 193 -6.85 -22.96 -7.24
CA ASN A 193 -8.17 -23.34 -7.74
C ASN A 193 -8.97 -24.07 -6.64
N LEU A 194 -10.27 -23.76 -6.52
CA LEU A 194 -11.09 -24.26 -5.42
C LEU A 194 -11.44 -25.74 -5.54
N GLN A 195 -11.54 -26.28 -6.75
CA GLN A 195 -11.90 -27.67 -7.01
C GLN A 195 -10.72 -28.62 -6.80
N ASP A 196 -9.62 -28.41 -7.51
CA ASP A 196 -8.48 -29.34 -7.55
C ASP A 196 -7.36 -28.98 -6.56
N ARG A 197 -7.43 -27.79 -5.93
CA ARG A 197 -6.42 -27.24 -5.01
C ARG A 197 -5.06 -27.01 -5.67
N GLU A 198 -5.01 -26.90 -6.99
CA GLU A 198 -3.80 -26.58 -7.73
C GLU A 198 -3.41 -25.12 -7.51
N ILE A 199 -2.13 -24.88 -7.20
CA ILE A 199 -1.54 -23.55 -7.15
C ILE A 199 -1.23 -23.13 -8.58
N VAL A 200 -2.02 -22.20 -9.12
CA VAL A 200 -1.89 -21.70 -10.49
C VAL A 200 -1.05 -20.42 -10.56
N PHE A 201 -0.76 -19.81 -9.41
CA PHE A 201 0.05 -18.61 -9.30
C PHE A 201 0.75 -18.57 -7.93
N ASN A 202 2.04 -18.26 -7.93
CA ASN A 202 2.79 -17.94 -6.73
C ASN A 202 3.91 -16.97 -7.09
N GLU A 203 3.77 -15.71 -6.70
CA GLU A 203 4.79 -14.69 -6.94
C GLU A 203 4.97 -13.80 -5.70
N ALA A 204 6.23 -13.41 -5.48
CA ALA A 204 6.60 -12.41 -4.51
C ALA A 204 6.98 -11.10 -5.21
N PHE A 205 6.57 -9.99 -4.62
CA PHE A 205 6.93 -8.65 -5.02
C PHE A 205 7.79 -8.06 -3.90
N ASP A 206 9.00 -7.60 -4.23
CA ASP A 206 9.94 -7.02 -3.28
C ASP A 206 9.96 -5.48 -3.30
N LEU A 207 10.01 -4.87 -2.11
CA LEU A 207 10.32 -3.47 -1.87
C LEU A 207 11.53 -3.36 -0.95
N ALA A 208 12.61 -2.78 -1.46
CA ALA A 208 13.72 -2.35 -0.63
C ALA A 208 13.51 -0.89 -0.18
N GLN A 209 13.50 -0.65 1.13
CA GLN A 209 13.55 0.70 1.67
C GLN A 209 14.92 0.92 2.34
N GLN A 210 15.71 1.82 1.77
CA GLN A 210 16.93 2.32 2.42
C GLN A 210 16.57 3.52 3.29
N ARG A 211 17.21 3.61 4.45
CA ARG A 211 17.05 4.73 5.38
C ARG A 211 17.99 5.87 5.00
#